data_AF-L9XJE5-F1
#
_entry.id   AF-L9XJE5-F1
#
_cell.length_a   1.000
_cell.length_b   1.000
_cell.length_c   1.000
_cell.angle_alpha   90.00
_cell.angle_beta   90.00
_cell.angle_gamma   90.00
#
_symmetry.space_group_name_H-M   'P 1'
#
loop_
_entity.id
_entity.type
_entity.pdbx_description
1 polymer ?
#
loop_
_entity_poly.entity_id
_entity_poly.type
_entity_poly.pdbx_seq_one_letter_code
_entity_poly.pdbx_strand_id
1 'polypeptide(L)' 'MTDDTDSETERHLREALRHLGEAQDGDLRKTNAIALEEVSNTVSTVLREHEEKP' A
#
# COMPACT_ATOMS: atom_id res chain seq x y z
N MET A 1 4.77 22.95 6.86
CA MET A 1 4.91 22.39 5.50
C MET A 1 5.28 20.91 5.51
N THR A 2 5.29 20.23 6.67
CA THR A 2 5.44 18.77 6.79
C THR A 2 4.09 18.05 6.88
N ASP A 3 3.06 18.69 7.48
CA ASP A 3 1.69 18.15 7.54
C ASP A 3 1.07 17.82 6.17
N ASP A 4 1.34 18.63 5.14
CA ASP A 4 0.79 18.38 3.80
C ASP A 4 1.40 17.12 3.16
N THR A 5 2.67 16.82 3.44
CA THR A 5 3.39 15.66 2.86
C THR A 5 2.99 14.35 3.53
N ASP A 6 2.74 14.35 4.84
CA ASP A 6 2.21 13.18 5.55
C ASP A 6 0.78 12.86 5.08
N SER A 7 -0.05 13.88 4.88
CA SER A 7 -1.42 13.70 4.39
C SER A 7 -1.48 13.20 2.94
N GLU A 8 -0.56 13.63 2.08
CA GLU A 8 -0.48 13.12 0.70
C GLU A 8 0.04 11.68 0.64
N THR A 9 1.01 11.33 1.49
CA THR A 9 1.55 9.96 1.60
C THR A 9 0.46 8.98 2.04
N GLU A 10 -0.32 9.35 3.05
CA GLU A 10 -1.44 8.55 3.55
C GLU A 10 -2.56 8.39 2.49
N ARG A 11 -2.82 9.44 1.70
CA ARG A 11 -3.77 9.40 0.58
C ARG A 11 -3.31 8.40 -0.48
N HIS A 12 -2.05 8.49 -0.92
CA HIS A 12 -1.50 7.59 -1.93
C HIS A 12 -1.49 6.13 -1.46
N LEU A 13 -1.25 5.91 -0.16
CA LEU A 13 -1.30 4.58 0.42
C LEU A 13 -2.71 3.98 0.42
N ARG A 14 -3.73 4.77 0.79
CA ARG A 14 -5.12 4.33 0.70
C ARG A 14 -5.53 3.98 -0.73
N GLU A 15 -5.10 4.78 -1.70
CA GLU A 15 -5.39 4.51 -3.11
C GLU A 15 -4.70 3.26 -3.62
N ALA A 16 -3.44 3.03 -3.24
CA ALA A 16 -2.73 1.79 -3.54
C ALA A 16 -3.47 0.58 -2.97
N LEU A 17 -3.87 0.62 -1.69
CA LEU A 17 -4.63 -0.47 -1.05
C LEU A 17 -5.98 -0.72 -1.72
N ARG A 18 -6.70 0.34 -2.13
CA ARG A 18 -7.96 0.20 -2.88
C ARG A 18 -7.74 -0.51 -4.21
N HIS A 19 -6.75 -0.10 -4.99
CA HIS A 19 -6.45 -0.71 -6.28
C HIS A 19 -5.95 -2.15 -6.15
N LEU A 20 -5.23 -2.48 -5.07
CA LEU A 20 -4.86 -3.85 -4.75
C LEU A 20 -6.10 -4.72 -4.51
N GLY A 21 -7.09 -4.23 -3.75
CA GLY A 21 -8.36 -4.92 -3.52
C GLY A 21 -9.19 -5.11 -4.80
N GLU A 22 -9.30 -4.07 -5.62
CA GLU A 22 -10.00 -4.14 -6.93
C GLU A 22 -9.33 -5.14 -7.89
N ALA A 23 -7.99 -5.21 -7.88
CA ALA A 23 -7.23 -6.17 -8.67
C ALA A 23 -7.33 -7.62 -8.17
N GLN A 24 -7.73 -7.82 -6.91
CA GLN A 24 -7.97 -9.13 -6.30
C GLN A 24 -9.32 -9.73 -6.72
N ASP A 25 -10.32 -8.88 -7.00
CA ASP A 25 -11.63 -9.27 -7.52
C ASP A 25 -11.63 -9.58 -9.03
N GLY A 26 -10.61 -9.10 -9.77
CA GLY A 26 -10.43 -9.36 -11.20
C GLY A 26 -9.73 -10.71 -11.50
N ASP A 27 -10.20 -11.42 -12.53
CA ASP A 27 -9.76 -12.77 -12.92
C ASP A 27 -8.29 -12.86 -13.41
N LEU A 28 -7.31 -12.80 -12.49
CA LEU A 28 -5.86 -12.96 -12.73
C LEU A 28 -5.19 -13.84 -11.65
N ARG A 29 -5.93 -14.86 -11.20
CA ARG A 29 -5.86 -15.53 -9.87
C ARG A 29 -4.55 -16.16 -9.40
N LYS A 30 -3.46 -16.15 -10.17
CA LYS A 30 -2.17 -16.72 -9.70
C LYS A 30 -1.03 -15.71 -9.67
N THR A 31 -0.82 -14.97 -10.75
CA THR A 31 0.26 -13.98 -10.81
C THR A 31 -0.09 -12.71 -10.06
N ASN A 32 -1.37 -12.30 -10.05
CA ASN A 32 -1.79 -11.12 -9.30
C ASN A 32 -1.76 -11.38 -7.79
N ALA A 33 -2.16 -12.56 -7.31
CA ALA A 33 -2.22 -12.82 -5.87
C ALA A 33 -0.84 -12.68 -5.19
N ILE A 34 0.21 -13.21 -5.82
CA ILE A 34 1.60 -13.08 -5.34
C ILE A 34 2.06 -11.62 -5.40
N ALA A 35 1.78 -10.92 -6.50
CA ALA A 35 2.15 -9.52 -6.64
C ALA A 35 1.43 -8.62 -5.61
N LEU A 36 0.16 -8.88 -5.32
CA LEU A 36 -0.62 -8.15 -4.32
C LEU A 36 -0.07 -8.38 -2.91
N GLU A 37 0.32 -9.62 -2.58
CA GLU A 37 0.92 -9.99 -1.30
C GLU A 37 2.28 -9.30 -1.09
N GLU A 38 3.15 -9.31 -2.11
CA GLU A 38 4.46 -8.65 -2.05
C GLU A 38 4.33 -7.13 -1.88
N VAL A 39 3.38 -6.51 -2.59
CA VAL A 39 3.12 -5.06 -2.45
C VAL A 39 2.55 -4.76 -1.06
N SER A 40 1.60 -5.55 -0.56
CA SER A 40 1.04 -5.37 0.78
C SER A 40 2.10 -5.49 1.88
N ASN A 41 3.01 -6.45 1.76
CA ASN A 41 4.13 -6.63 2.70
C ASN A 41 5.10 -5.44 2.65
N THR A 42 5.42 -4.96 1.46
CA THR A 42 6.31 -3.80 1.28
C THR A 42 5.69 -2.55 1.89
N VAL A 43 4.41 -2.29 1.62
CA VAL A 43 3.65 -1.17 2.20
C VAL A 43 3.63 -1.24 3.72
N SER A 44 3.35 -2.41 4.29
CA SER A 44 3.31 -2.60 5.74
C SER A 44 4.68 -2.37 6.40
N THR A 45 5.75 -2.76 5.72
CA THR A 45 7.13 -2.55 6.18
C THR A 45 7.46 -1.07 6.19
N VAL A 46 7.19 -0.35 5.09
CA VAL A 46 7.44 1.09 4.99
C VAL A 46 6.64 1.88 6.03
N LEU A 47 5.37 1.53 6.25
CA LEU A 47 4.56 2.15 7.31
C LEU A 47 5.17 1.97 8.68
N ARG A 48 5.59 0.75 9.01
CA ARG A 48 6.20 0.45 10.30
C ARG A 48 7.53 1.18 10.50
N GLU A 49 8.34 1.29 9.45
CA GLU A 49 9.57 2.07 9.45
C GLU A 49 9.33 3.58 9.63
N HIS A 50 8.19 4.08 9.16
CA HIS A 50 7.74 5.46 9.39
C HIS A 50 7.20 5.67 10.81
N GLU A 51 6.49 4.69 11.38
CA GLU A 51 6.00 4.73 12.77
C GLU A 51 7.13 4.58 13.81
N GLU A 52 8.21 3.86 13.48
CA GLU A 52 9.37 3.65 14.36
C GLU A 52 10.43 4.77 14.27
N LYS A 53 10.22 5.78 13.42
CA LYS A 53 11.07 6.99 13.34
C LYS A 53 10.54 8.08 14.28
N PRO A 54 11.37 8.61 15.21
CA PRO A 54 10.96 9.62 16.19
C PRO A 54 10.71 11.01 15.58
#